data_AF-A0A6P7QQD0-F1
#
_entry.id   AF-A0A6P7QQD0-F1
#
_cell.length_a   1.000
_cell.length_b   1.000
_cell.length_c   1.000
_cell.angle_alpha   90.00
_cell.angle_beta   90.00
_cell.angle_gamma   90.00
#
_symmetry.space_group_name_H-M   'P 1'
#
loop_
_entity.id
_entity.type
_entity.pdbx_description
1 polymer ?
#
loop_
_entity_poly.entity_id
_entity_poly.type
_entity_poly.pdbx_seq_one_letter_code
_entity_poly.pdbx_strand_id
1 'polypeptide(L)'
;MLTKLQIKQMMEAATRQIEERKKQLSFISPPAPQPKTPSSSQPERLPIGNTIQPSQAATFMNDAIEKARKAAELQARIQAQLALKPGLIGNANMVGLANLHAMGIAPPKVELKDQTKPTPLILDEQGRTVDATGKEVELTHRMPTLKANIRAVKREQFKQQLKEKPSEDMESNTFFDPRVSIAPSQRQRRTFKFHDKGKFEKIAQRLRTKAQLEKLQAEISQAARKTGIHTSTRLALIAPKKELKEGDIPEIEWWDSYIIPNGFDLTEENPKREDYFGITNLVEHPAQLNPPVDNDTPVTLGVYLTKKEQKKLRRQTRREAQKELQEKVRLGLTPPPEPKVRISNLMRVLGTEAVQDPTKVEAHVRAQMAKRQKAHEEANAARKLTAEQRKVKKIKKLKEDISQGVHISVYRVRNLSNPAKKFKIEANAGQLYLTGVVVLHKDVNVVVVEGGPKAQKKFKRLMLHRIKWDEQTSNTKGDDDEESDEEAVKKTNKCVLVWEGTAKDRSFGEMKFKQCPTENMAREHFKKHGAEHYWDLALSESVLESTD
;
A
#
# COMPACT_ATOMS: atom_id res chain seq x y z
N MET A 1 30.59 17.03 47.70
CA MET A 1 29.73 16.99 46.50
C MET A 1 30.48 17.64 45.36
N LEU A 2 30.57 17.01 44.19
CA LEU A 2 31.21 17.62 43.03
C LEU A 2 30.38 18.80 42.52
N THR A 3 31.05 19.89 42.14
CA THR A 3 30.38 21.08 41.61
C THR A 3 29.81 20.80 40.21
N LYS A 4 28.77 21.54 39.80
CA LYS A 4 28.17 21.39 38.46
C LYS A 4 29.20 21.53 37.33
N LEU A 5 30.23 22.35 37.55
CA LEU A 5 31.32 22.54 36.59
C LEU A 5 32.20 21.29 36.47
N GLN A 6 32.52 20.63 37.59
CA GLN A 6 33.28 19.38 37.61
C GLN A 6 32.51 18.23 36.95
N ILE A 7 31.19 18.17 37.13
CA ILE A 7 30.35 17.15 36.47
C ILE A 7 30.31 17.39 34.96
N LYS A 8 30.21 18.66 34.52
CA LYS A 8 30.24 19.01 33.09
C LYS A 8 31.57 18.63 32.44
N GLN A 9 32.70 19.00 33.07
CA GLN A 9 34.03 18.66 32.57
C GLN A 9 34.27 17.15 32.52
N MET A 10 33.77 16.41 33.50
CA MET A 10 33.90 14.95 33.55
C MET A 10 33.05 14.26 32.47
N MET A 11 31.85 14.75 32.17
CA MET A 11 31.04 14.24 31.05
C MET A 11 31.66 14.59 29.70
N GLU A 12 32.23 15.78 29.56
CA GLU A 12 32.87 16.24 28.31
C GLU A 12 34.17 15.45 28.03
N ALA A 13 34.94 15.12 29.07
CA ALA A 13 36.08 14.21 28.98
C ALA A 13 35.66 12.78 28.63
N ALA A 14 34.56 12.29 29.21
CA ALA A 14 34.02 10.96 28.89
C ALA A 14 33.53 10.88 27.43
N THR A 15 32.88 11.94 26.91
CA THR A 15 32.45 11.97 25.50
C THR A 15 33.63 11.99 24.53
N ARG A 16 34.71 12.73 24.85
CA ARG A 16 35.93 12.73 24.04
C ARG A 16 36.60 11.36 23.98
N GLN A 17 36.70 10.65 25.11
CA GLN A 17 37.26 9.30 25.12
C GLN A 17 36.44 8.29 24.29
N ILE A 18 35.11 8.45 24.25
CA ILE A 18 34.24 7.59 23.45
C ILE A 18 34.43 7.86 21.95
N GLU A 19 34.58 9.13 21.56
CA GLU A 19 34.87 9.50 20.16
C GLU A 19 36.24 9.04 19.69
N GLU A 20 37.28 9.19 20.53
CA GLU A 20 38.62 8.66 20.21
C GLU A 20 38.62 7.13 20.08
N ARG A 21 37.93 6.41 20.97
CA ARG A 21 37.77 4.95 20.84
C ARG A 21 37.01 4.56 19.58
N LYS A 22 35.96 5.29 19.21
CA LYS A 22 35.23 5.04 17.95
C LYS A 22 36.12 5.27 16.73
N LYS A 23 36.97 6.30 16.77
CA LYS A 23 37.92 6.60 15.69
C LYS A 23 38.99 5.50 15.58
N GLN A 24 39.49 5.00 16.71
CA GLN A 24 40.44 3.86 16.73
C GLN A 24 39.80 2.56 16.23
N LEU A 25 38.52 2.32 16.53
CA LEU A 25 37.77 1.14 16.05
C LEU A 25 37.45 1.20 14.55
N SER A 26 37.34 2.39 13.94
CA SER A 26 37.14 2.51 12.49
C SER A 26 38.40 2.21 11.65
N PHE A 27 39.58 2.14 12.25
CA PHE A 27 40.85 1.85 11.56
C PHE A 27 41.26 0.37 11.59
N ILE A 28 40.50 -0.50 12.27
CA ILE A 28 40.80 -1.94 12.36
C ILE A 28 39.61 -2.71 11.79
N SER A 29 39.56 -2.81 10.47
CA SER A 29 38.73 -3.80 9.76
C SER A 29 39.67 -4.79 9.06
N PRO A 30 39.60 -6.09 9.32
CA PRO A 30 40.39 -7.10 8.61
C PRO A 30 39.83 -7.33 7.20
N PRO A 31 40.65 -7.69 6.20
CA PRO A 31 40.19 -8.00 4.86
C PRO A 31 39.57 -9.42 4.82
N ALA A 32 38.48 -9.56 4.06
CA ALA A 32 37.86 -10.85 3.76
C ALA A 32 38.78 -11.71 2.85
N PRO A 33 38.81 -13.05 3.03
CA PRO A 33 39.67 -13.93 2.26
C PRO A 33 39.07 -14.27 0.88
N GLN A 34 39.90 -14.14 -0.16
CA GLN A 34 39.65 -14.72 -1.48
C GLN A 34 40.13 -16.19 -1.52
N PRO A 35 39.42 -17.12 -2.19
CA PRO A 35 39.97 -18.42 -2.51
C PRO A 35 40.80 -18.36 -3.82
N LYS A 36 41.99 -18.98 -3.75
CA LYS A 36 42.94 -19.17 -4.84
C LYS A 36 42.51 -20.30 -5.77
N THR A 37 42.78 -20.13 -7.05
CA THR A 37 42.81 -21.18 -8.08
C THR A 37 44.05 -22.08 -7.94
N PRO A 38 44.04 -23.26 -8.60
CA PRO A 38 45.23 -23.72 -9.31
C PRO A 38 44.96 -23.94 -10.82
N SER A 39 45.98 -23.63 -11.61
CA SER A 39 46.23 -24.00 -13.02
C SER A 39 46.17 -25.52 -13.25
N SER A 40 45.93 -26.11 -14.43
CA SER A 40 46.29 -25.74 -15.82
C SER A 40 45.51 -26.59 -16.85
N SER A 41 45.41 -26.08 -18.09
CA SER A 41 45.45 -26.77 -19.41
C SER A 41 44.31 -26.40 -20.38
N GLN A 42 44.58 -25.35 -21.19
CA GLN A 42 44.46 -25.25 -22.66
C GLN A 42 43.19 -25.70 -23.45
N PRO A 43 43.01 -25.21 -24.70
CA PRO A 43 41.79 -24.49 -25.07
C PRO A 43 40.97 -25.17 -26.17
N GLU A 44 39.64 -25.05 -26.12
CA GLU A 44 38.81 -25.17 -27.32
C GLU A 44 37.67 -24.15 -27.33
N ARG A 45 37.50 -23.55 -28.52
CA ARG A 45 36.42 -22.66 -28.95
C ARG A 45 35.08 -23.39 -28.87
N LEU A 46 34.01 -22.66 -28.56
CA LEU A 46 32.67 -22.87 -29.15
C LEU A 46 31.74 -21.66 -28.85
N PRO A 47 30.57 -21.53 -29.53
CA PRO A 47 30.33 -20.38 -30.40
C PRO A 47 29.11 -19.51 -30.03
N ILE A 48 29.00 -18.45 -30.82
CA ILE A 48 27.85 -17.62 -31.21
C ILE A 48 26.48 -18.22 -30.88
N GLY A 49 25.71 -17.47 -30.06
CA GLY A 49 24.30 -17.72 -29.79
C GLY A 49 23.38 -17.23 -30.93
N ASN A 50 22.58 -18.18 -31.41
CA ASN A 50 21.22 -18.09 -31.95
C ASN A 50 20.99 -17.28 -33.23
N THR A 51 21.15 -17.99 -34.35
CA THR A 51 20.56 -17.70 -35.65
C THR A 51 19.04 -17.94 -35.63
N ILE A 52 18.29 -16.97 -36.16
CA ILE A 52 16.84 -17.05 -36.41
C ILE A 52 16.61 -17.94 -37.63
N GLN A 53 15.66 -18.88 -37.56
CA GLN A 53 15.30 -19.72 -38.70
C GLN A 53 14.82 -18.88 -39.90
N PRO A 54 15.28 -19.19 -41.14
CA PRO A 54 15.02 -18.36 -42.32
C PRO A 54 13.56 -18.30 -42.79
N SER A 55 12.67 -19.16 -42.27
CA SER A 55 11.24 -19.16 -42.63
C SER A 55 10.41 -18.08 -41.92
N GLN A 56 10.79 -17.66 -40.71
CA GLN A 56 10.04 -16.66 -39.95
C GLN A 56 10.42 -15.22 -40.32
N ALA A 57 11.66 -14.98 -40.72
CA ALA A 57 12.12 -13.66 -41.19
C ALA A 57 11.43 -13.23 -42.50
N ALA A 58 11.11 -14.18 -43.39
CA ALA A 58 10.39 -13.91 -44.63
C ALA A 58 8.93 -13.46 -44.40
N THR A 59 8.25 -14.02 -43.38
CA THR A 59 6.87 -13.64 -43.04
C THR A 59 6.80 -12.24 -42.42
N PHE A 60 7.78 -11.87 -41.58
CA PHE A 60 7.87 -10.52 -41.03
C PHE A 60 8.23 -9.46 -42.08
N MET A 61 9.10 -9.78 -43.05
CA MET A 61 9.40 -8.86 -44.15
C MET A 61 8.19 -8.65 -45.06
N ASN A 62 7.43 -9.71 -45.38
CA ASN A 62 6.23 -9.58 -46.23
C ASN A 62 5.11 -8.77 -45.54
N ASP A 63 4.89 -8.93 -44.24
CA ASP A 63 3.91 -8.13 -43.49
C ASP A 63 4.36 -6.66 -43.32
N ALA A 64 5.67 -6.41 -43.20
CA ALA A 64 6.22 -5.06 -43.20
C ALA A 64 6.09 -4.37 -44.58
N ILE A 65 6.28 -5.12 -45.67
CA ILE A 65 6.13 -4.62 -47.04
C ILE A 65 4.65 -4.34 -47.37
N GLU A 66 3.70 -5.18 -46.95
CA GLU A 66 2.27 -4.89 -47.12
C GLU A 66 1.80 -3.69 -46.31
N LYS A 67 2.29 -3.53 -45.07
CA LYS A 67 2.00 -2.35 -44.24
C LYS A 67 2.61 -1.08 -44.83
N ALA A 68 3.81 -1.15 -45.38
CA ALA A 68 4.44 -0.04 -46.10
C ALA A 68 3.66 0.31 -47.39
N ARG A 69 3.15 -0.69 -48.12
CA ARG A 69 2.35 -0.48 -49.33
C ARG A 69 1.00 0.16 -49.03
N LYS A 70 0.30 -0.27 -47.97
CA LYS A 70 -0.93 0.39 -47.47
C LYS A 70 -0.68 1.80 -46.95
N ALA A 71 0.44 2.04 -46.29
CA ALA A 71 0.82 3.37 -45.83
C ALA A 71 1.11 4.32 -47.02
N ALA A 72 1.84 3.83 -48.04
CA ALA A 72 2.11 4.57 -49.26
C ALA A 72 0.84 4.83 -50.09
N GLU A 73 -0.09 3.88 -50.15
CA GLU A 73 -1.39 4.05 -50.81
C GLU A 73 -2.25 5.11 -50.10
N LEU A 74 -2.26 5.12 -48.76
CA LEU A 74 -2.93 6.16 -47.97
C LEU A 74 -2.28 7.54 -48.20
N GLN A 75 -0.95 7.60 -48.29
CA GLN A 75 -0.20 8.82 -48.54
C GLN A 75 -0.41 9.35 -49.96
N ALA A 76 -0.47 8.47 -50.96
CA ALA A 76 -0.79 8.80 -52.35
C ALA A 76 -2.25 9.29 -52.48
N ARG A 77 -3.18 8.70 -51.72
CA ARG A 77 -4.59 9.13 -51.68
C ARG A 77 -4.76 10.52 -51.05
N ILE A 78 -3.98 10.83 -50.02
CA ILE A 78 -3.93 12.16 -49.40
C ILE A 78 -3.31 13.18 -50.36
N GLN A 79 -2.24 12.82 -51.06
CA GLN A 79 -1.61 13.69 -52.07
C GLN A 79 -2.50 13.93 -53.29
N ALA A 80 -3.25 12.91 -53.75
CA ALA A 80 -4.22 13.04 -54.83
C ALA A 80 -5.42 13.93 -54.44
N GLN A 81 -5.87 13.89 -53.17
CA GLN A 81 -6.90 14.80 -52.67
C GLN A 81 -6.41 16.25 -52.50
N LEU A 82 -5.11 16.46 -52.28
CA LEU A 82 -4.49 17.78 -52.19
C LEU A 82 -4.19 18.38 -53.58
N ALA A 83 -4.00 17.57 -54.61
CA ALA A 83 -3.76 18.03 -55.99
C ALA A 83 -5.03 18.51 -56.72
N LEU A 84 -6.23 18.14 -56.24
CA LEU A 84 -7.52 18.54 -56.83
C LEU A 84 -8.02 19.94 -56.41
N LYS A 85 -7.22 20.73 -55.69
CA LYS A 85 -7.55 22.13 -55.34
C LYS A 85 -6.32 23.03 -55.44
N PRO A 86 -6.09 23.70 -56.60
CA PRO A 86 -5.06 24.71 -56.71
C PRO A 86 -5.59 26.06 -56.19
N GLY A 87 -4.83 26.69 -55.29
CA GLY A 87 -4.91 28.12 -55.00
C GLY A 87 -5.51 28.50 -53.65
N LEU A 88 -4.64 28.82 -52.68
CA LEU A 88 -4.76 29.95 -51.72
C LEU A 88 -3.72 29.77 -50.58
N ILE A 89 -2.49 30.17 -50.85
CA ILE A 89 -1.54 30.62 -49.82
C ILE A 89 -1.12 32.04 -50.22
N GLY A 90 -1.56 33.02 -49.44
CA GLY A 90 -1.31 34.43 -49.69
C GLY A 90 -1.96 35.30 -48.61
N ASN A 91 -1.29 35.35 -47.47
CA ASN A 91 -1.32 36.36 -46.41
C ASN A 91 -2.61 36.69 -45.64
N ALA A 92 -2.46 36.49 -44.34
CA ALA A 92 -3.28 37.00 -43.27
C ALA A 92 -3.05 38.52 -43.06
N ASN A 93 -4.07 39.12 -42.46
CA ASN A 93 -4.15 40.43 -41.80
C ASN A 93 -4.39 41.66 -42.70
N MET A 94 -5.65 42.09 -42.74
CA MET A 94 -6.10 43.40 -42.24
C MET A 94 -7.63 43.50 -42.30
N VAL A 95 -8.32 43.03 -41.26
CA VAL A 95 -9.65 43.55 -40.87
C VAL A 95 -9.66 43.65 -39.35
N GLY A 96 -9.06 44.73 -38.89
CA GLY A 96 -9.12 45.18 -37.51
C GLY A 96 -9.10 46.70 -37.52
N LEU A 97 -10.11 47.33 -38.14
CA LEU A 97 -10.58 48.67 -37.75
C LEU A 97 -11.87 49.04 -38.51
N ALA A 98 -13.00 48.52 -38.04
CA ALA A 98 -14.33 49.06 -38.30
C ALA A 98 -15.23 48.71 -37.11
N ASN A 99 -14.94 49.31 -35.94
CA ASN A 99 -15.91 49.78 -34.92
C ASN A 99 -15.22 50.18 -33.60
N LEU A 100 -14.33 51.16 -33.68
CA LEU A 100 -14.00 52.07 -32.57
C LEU A 100 -14.23 53.51 -33.08
N HIS A 101 -15.50 53.80 -33.39
CA HIS A 101 -16.01 55.16 -33.68
C HIS A 101 -16.91 55.67 -32.54
N ALA A 102 -16.65 55.21 -31.32
CA ALA A 102 -17.35 55.67 -30.13
C ALA A 102 -16.39 56.23 -29.05
N MET A 103 -15.23 56.77 -29.41
CA MET A 103 -14.42 57.66 -28.55
C MET A 103 -13.51 58.52 -29.45
N GLY A 104 -13.98 59.70 -29.85
CA GLY A 104 -13.28 60.55 -30.82
C GLY A 104 -11.96 61.10 -30.31
N ILE A 105 -10.87 60.84 -31.04
CA ILE A 105 -9.63 61.65 -31.16
C ILE A 105 -8.99 61.29 -32.53
N ALA A 106 -8.52 62.30 -33.26
CA ALA A 106 -8.03 62.24 -34.65
C ALA A 106 -6.58 61.69 -34.81
N PRO A 107 -6.17 61.20 -36.00
CA PRO A 107 -4.89 60.51 -36.22
C PRO A 107 -3.77 61.40 -36.82
N PRO A 108 -2.49 60.98 -36.75
CA PRO A 108 -1.51 61.33 -37.78
C PRO A 108 -1.00 60.12 -38.58
N LYS A 109 -0.87 60.34 -39.90
CA LYS A 109 -0.35 59.46 -40.96
C LYS A 109 1.17 59.27 -40.85
N VAL A 110 1.70 58.05 -41.08
CA VAL A 110 3.05 57.84 -41.69
C VAL A 110 3.08 56.50 -42.46
N GLU A 111 3.83 56.53 -43.56
CA GLU A 111 3.81 55.68 -44.75
C GLU A 111 4.63 54.36 -44.66
N LEU A 112 4.35 53.47 -45.62
CA LEU A 112 4.92 52.14 -45.83
C LEU A 112 6.38 52.19 -46.34
N LYS A 113 7.25 51.32 -45.80
CA LYS A 113 8.54 50.96 -46.42
C LYS A 113 8.70 49.44 -46.49
N ASP A 114 8.86 48.94 -47.71
CA ASP A 114 9.34 47.60 -48.03
C ASP A 114 10.81 47.45 -47.62
N GLN A 115 11.18 46.39 -46.88
CA GLN A 115 12.56 45.93 -46.81
C GLN A 115 12.68 44.41 -46.74
N THR A 116 13.31 43.90 -47.79
CA THR A 116 13.87 42.56 -47.96
C THR A 116 15.23 42.42 -47.26
N LYS A 117 15.46 41.24 -46.65
CA LYS A 117 16.70 40.67 -46.06
C LYS A 117 16.93 40.98 -44.56
N PRO A 118 17.34 39.98 -43.75
CA PRO A 118 17.63 40.18 -42.33
C PRO A 118 18.96 40.92 -42.12
N THR A 119 18.99 41.81 -41.13
CA THR A 119 20.13 42.61 -40.70
C THR A 119 21.26 41.73 -40.14
N PRO A 120 22.55 41.99 -40.47
CA PRO A 120 23.67 41.22 -39.93
C PRO A 120 23.83 41.39 -38.41
N LEU A 121 24.17 40.30 -37.73
CA LEU A 121 24.37 40.22 -36.28
C LEU A 121 25.74 40.82 -35.91
N ILE A 122 25.76 41.79 -34.99
CA ILE A 122 27.00 42.42 -34.49
C ILE A 122 27.41 41.72 -33.19
N LEU A 123 28.66 41.26 -33.12
CA LEU A 123 29.23 40.52 -31.99
C LEU A 123 30.42 41.28 -31.40
N ASP A 124 30.55 41.32 -30.07
CA ASP A 124 31.73 41.87 -29.37
C ASP A 124 32.93 40.89 -29.42
N GLU A 125 34.13 41.33 -29.00
CA GLU A 125 35.35 40.48 -28.91
C GLU A 125 35.18 39.24 -28.00
N GLN A 126 34.08 39.18 -27.24
CA GLN A 126 33.75 38.09 -26.30
C GLN A 126 32.60 37.21 -26.83
N GLY A 127 32.14 37.42 -28.07
CA GLY A 127 31.18 36.57 -28.76
C GLY A 127 29.71 36.79 -28.39
N ARG A 128 29.35 37.93 -27.80
CA ARG A 128 27.96 38.27 -27.40
C ARG A 128 27.30 39.23 -28.38
N THR A 129 25.99 39.08 -28.56
CA THR A 129 25.18 39.87 -29.49
C THR A 129 24.87 41.26 -28.93
N VAL A 130 25.27 42.30 -29.65
CA VAL A 130 25.08 43.71 -29.26
C VAL A 130 24.26 44.47 -30.31
N ASP A 131 23.42 45.41 -29.86
CA ASP A 131 22.71 46.33 -30.76
C ASP A 131 23.68 47.38 -31.35
N ALA A 132 23.24 48.13 -32.37
CA ALA A 132 24.03 49.19 -33.03
C ALA A 132 24.54 50.31 -32.09
N THR A 133 24.09 50.33 -30.83
CA THR A 133 24.52 51.26 -29.77
C THR A 133 25.40 50.60 -28.70
N GLY A 134 25.84 49.36 -28.89
CA GLY A 134 26.80 48.66 -28.02
C GLY A 134 26.23 48.11 -26.70
N LYS A 135 24.89 48.07 -26.56
CA LYS A 135 24.23 47.41 -25.42
C LYS A 135 23.95 45.95 -25.72
N GLU A 136 24.11 45.11 -24.71
CA GLU A 136 23.87 43.67 -24.77
C GLU A 136 22.38 43.36 -25.02
N VAL A 137 22.12 42.53 -26.02
CA VAL A 137 20.77 42.08 -26.37
C VAL A 137 20.66 40.60 -26.06
N GLU A 138 19.79 40.24 -25.11
CA GLU A 138 19.47 38.85 -24.82
C GLU A 138 18.60 38.26 -25.94
N LEU A 139 19.20 37.43 -26.81
CA LEU A 139 18.44 36.66 -27.80
C LEU A 139 17.62 35.58 -27.11
N THR A 140 16.32 35.83 -26.94
CA THR A 140 15.39 34.83 -26.39
C THR A 140 15.26 33.61 -27.33
N HIS A 141 15.97 32.52 -27.00
CA HIS A 141 15.92 31.30 -27.78
C HIS A 141 14.57 30.57 -27.60
N ARG A 142 13.68 30.68 -28.59
CA ARG A 142 12.42 29.93 -28.60
C ARG A 142 12.70 28.46 -28.92
N MET A 143 12.55 27.59 -27.92
CA MET A 143 12.61 26.15 -28.09
C MET A 143 11.45 25.66 -28.99
N PRO A 144 11.68 24.87 -30.04
CA PRO A 144 10.61 24.31 -30.87
C PRO A 144 9.76 23.35 -30.05
N THR A 145 8.48 23.65 -29.84
CA THR A 145 7.53 22.75 -29.17
C THR A 145 6.63 22.07 -30.20
N LEU A 146 6.44 20.75 -30.10
CA LEU A 146 5.49 20.02 -30.93
C LEU A 146 4.08 20.62 -30.78
N LYS A 147 3.32 20.71 -31.88
CA LYS A 147 1.97 21.31 -31.96
C LYS A 147 0.97 20.83 -30.88
N ALA A 148 1.20 19.68 -30.26
CA ALA A 148 0.44 19.17 -29.13
C ALA A 148 0.53 20.09 -27.89
N ASN A 149 1.70 20.65 -27.59
CA ASN A 149 1.93 21.51 -26.43
C ASN A 149 1.30 22.90 -26.62
N ILE A 150 1.26 23.40 -27.86
CA ILE A 150 0.62 24.70 -28.18
C ILE A 150 -0.89 24.66 -27.92
N ARG A 151 -1.56 23.53 -28.19
CA ARG A 151 -3.00 23.36 -27.89
C ARG A 151 -3.28 23.26 -26.40
N ALA A 152 -2.38 22.65 -25.62
CA ALA A 152 -2.51 22.59 -24.16
C ALA A 152 -2.33 23.99 -23.53
N VAL A 153 -1.29 24.73 -23.94
CA VAL A 153 -1.04 26.09 -23.45
C VAL A 153 -2.14 27.07 -23.88
N LYS A 154 -2.62 27.02 -25.14
CA LYS A 154 -3.78 27.83 -25.55
C LYS A 154 -5.05 27.51 -24.76
N ARG A 155 -5.25 26.25 -24.39
CA ARG A 155 -6.41 25.84 -23.59
C ARG A 155 -6.30 26.34 -22.16
N GLU A 156 -5.10 26.37 -21.58
CA GLU A 156 -4.87 26.97 -20.27
C GLU A 156 -5.00 28.49 -20.28
N GLN A 157 -4.43 29.17 -21.28
CA GLN A 157 -4.56 30.63 -21.45
C GLN A 157 -6.02 31.05 -21.66
N PHE A 158 -6.79 30.29 -22.45
CA PHE A 158 -8.23 30.52 -22.62
C PHE A 158 -9.01 30.30 -21.31
N LYS A 159 -8.57 29.36 -20.48
CA LYS A 159 -9.18 29.08 -19.16
C LYS A 159 -8.81 30.12 -18.10
N GLN A 160 -7.68 30.80 -18.26
CA GLN A 160 -7.27 31.94 -17.44
C GLN A 160 -8.02 33.22 -17.86
N GLN A 161 -8.17 33.50 -19.15
CA GLN A 161 -8.99 34.64 -19.64
C GLN A 161 -10.48 34.51 -19.28
N LEU A 162 -11.01 33.28 -19.17
CA LEU A 162 -12.37 33.04 -18.67
C LEU A 162 -12.52 33.14 -17.15
N LYS A 163 -11.41 33.29 -16.40
CA LYS A 163 -11.40 33.44 -14.94
C LYS A 163 -11.19 34.88 -14.47
N GLU A 164 -10.73 35.78 -15.32
CA GLU A 164 -10.80 37.22 -15.05
C GLU A 164 -12.25 37.68 -15.24
N LYS A 165 -12.92 37.98 -14.13
CA LYS A 165 -14.19 38.70 -14.15
C LYS A 165 -13.91 40.12 -14.66
N PRO A 166 -14.75 40.70 -15.54
CA PRO A 166 -14.74 42.14 -15.74
C PRO A 166 -15.14 42.80 -14.41
N SER A 167 -14.42 43.84 -14.00
CA SER A 167 -14.83 44.74 -12.92
C SER A 167 -16.16 45.39 -13.32
N GLU A 168 -17.18 45.27 -12.46
CA GLU A 168 -18.47 45.92 -12.65
C GLU A 168 -18.33 47.41 -12.27
N ASP A 169 -18.06 48.26 -13.26
CA ASP A 169 -18.27 49.70 -13.14
C ASP A 169 -19.78 49.98 -13.23
N MET A 170 -20.47 49.90 -12.09
CA MET A 170 -21.89 50.26 -11.94
C MET A 170 -22.05 51.54 -11.10
N GLU A 171 -21.37 52.62 -11.50
CA GLU A 171 -21.44 53.92 -10.80
C GLU A 171 -22.32 54.98 -11.51
N SER A 172 -23.06 54.63 -12.57
CA SER A 172 -23.79 55.64 -13.37
C SER A 172 -25.26 55.33 -13.66
N ASN A 173 -26.01 54.86 -12.66
CA ASN A 173 -27.48 54.82 -12.75
C ASN A 173 -28.14 55.75 -11.73
N THR A 174 -28.97 56.68 -12.22
CA THR A 174 -29.59 57.80 -11.48
C THR A 174 -30.49 57.37 -10.30
N PHE A 175 -30.75 56.07 -10.14
CA PHE A 175 -31.61 55.50 -9.09
C PHE A 175 -30.85 54.59 -8.11
N PHE A 176 -29.51 54.68 -8.05
CA PHE A 176 -28.71 53.92 -7.10
C PHE A 176 -28.61 54.66 -5.76
N ASP A 177 -29.13 54.07 -4.67
CA ASP A 177 -29.03 54.63 -3.30
C ASP A 177 -27.91 53.91 -2.51
N PRO A 178 -26.79 54.58 -2.19
CA PRO A 178 -25.65 54.00 -1.49
C PRO A 178 -25.94 53.53 -0.05
N ARG A 179 -27.08 53.91 0.54
CA ARG A 179 -27.42 53.56 1.93
C ARG A 179 -28.09 52.19 2.08
N VAL A 180 -28.44 51.52 0.99
CA VAL A 180 -29.13 50.22 1.01
C VAL A 180 -28.20 49.13 0.51
N SER A 181 -27.65 48.30 1.41
CA SER A 181 -26.82 47.15 1.03
C SER A 181 -27.68 46.00 0.50
N ILE A 182 -27.78 45.84 -0.82
CA ILE A 182 -28.47 44.69 -1.43
C ILE A 182 -27.47 43.55 -1.58
N ALA A 183 -27.68 42.45 -0.86
CA ALA A 183 -26.86 41.24 -1.00
C ALA A 183 -27.04 40.64 -2.41
N PRO A 184 -25.96 40.33 -3.15
CA PRO A 184 -26.08 39.78 -4.49
C PRO A 184 -26.76 38.41 -4.45
N SER A 185 -27.76 38.22 -5.33
CA SER A 185 -28.45 36.94 -5.51
C SER A 185 -27.46 35.82 -5.85
N GLN A 186 -27.23 34.89 -4.92
CA GLN A 186 -26.31 33.76 -5.07
C GLN A 186 -26.73 32.71 -6.11
N ARG A 187 -27.95 32.80 -6.68
CA ARG A 187 -28.37 31.89 -7.75
C ARG A 187 -28.09 32.53 -9.11
N GLN A 188 -27.15 31.94 -9.85
CA GLN A 188 -26.98 32.20 -11.28
C GLN A 188 -28.31 31.92 -11.99
N ARG A 189 -28.85 32.92 -12.69
CA ARG A 189 -30.06 32.74 -13.50
C ARG A 189 -29.74 31.75 -14.62
N ARG A 190 -30.45 30.62 -14.64
CA ARG A 190 -30.31 29.59 -15.68
C ARG A 190 -30.71 30.18 -17.02
N THR A 191 -29.76 30.31 -17.93
CA THR A 191 -30.01 30.70 -19.32
C THR A 191 -30.58 29.51 -20.10
N PHE A 192 -31.45 29.78 -21.08
CA PHE A 192 -31.98 28.75 -21.97
C PHE A 192 -30.86 28.21 -22.86
N LYS A 193 -30.57 26.91 -22.71
CA LYS A 193 -29.59 26.21 -23.53
C LYS A 193 -30.33 25.42 -24.61
N PHE A 194 -30.53 26.05 -25.76
CA PHE A 194 -31.16 25.41 -26.91
C PHE A 194 -30.27 24.26 -27.42
N HIS A 195 -30.89 23.12 -27.71
CA HIS A 195 -30.23 21.94 -28.24
C HIS A 195 -30.72 21.73 -29.67
N ASP A 196 -29.80 21.38 -30.57
CA ASP A 196 -30.14 21.13 -31.97
C ASP A 196 -31.16 20.00 -32.11
N LYS A 197 -32.09 20.17 -33.06
CA LYS A 197 -33.13 19.18 -33.36
C LYS A 197 -32.52 17.80 -33.61
N GLY A 198 -33.10 16.77 -32.99
CA GLY A 198 -32.64 15.38 -33.10
C GLY A 198 -31.45 14.99 -32.21
N LYS A 199 -30.84 15.90 -31.43
CA LYS A 199 -29.78 15.53 -30.48
C LYS A 199 -30.28 14.54 -29.43
N PHE A 200 -31.42 14.82 -28.82
CA PHE A 200 -32.02 13.95 -27.81
C PHE A 200 -32.65 12.69 -28.41
N GLU A 201 -33.16 12.75 -29.64
CA GLU A 201 -33.63 11.57 -30.37
C GLU A 201 -32.49 10.59 -30.61
N LYS A 202 -31.32 11.06 -31.05
CA LYS A 202 -30.12 10.22 -31.22
C LYS A 202 -29.62 9.66 -29.89
N ILE A 203 -29.68 10.44 -28.82
CA ILE A 203 -29.31 9.97 -27.47
C ILE A 203 -30.30 8.89 -27.00
N ALA A 204 -31.60 9.10 -27.18
CA ALA A 204 -32.64 8.17 -26.81
C ALA A 204 -32.59 6.88 -27.64
N GLN A 205 -32.30 6.97 -28.93
CA GLN A 205 -32.08 5.80 -29.80
C GLN A 205 -30.85 5.02 -29.34
N ARG A 206 -29.73 5.70 -29.03
CA ARG A 206 -28.53 5.04 -28.48
C ARG A 206 -28.81 4.37 -27.12
N LEU A 207 -29.63 5.00 -26.28
CA LEU A 207 -30.03 4.42 -24.99
C LEU A 207 -30.89 3.17 -25.20
N ARG A 208 -31.85 3.22 -26.13
CA ARG A 208 -32.70 2.08 -26.49
C ARG A 208 -31.91 0.93 -27.10
N THR A 209 -30.98 1.20 -28.02
CA THR A 209 -30.13 0.15 -28.60
C THR A 209 -29.19 -0.45 -27.56
N LYS A 210 -28.64 0.36 -26.65
CA LYS A 210 -27.87 -0.13 -25.50
C LYS A 210 -28.70 -1.05 -24.60
N ALA A 211 -29.94 -0.66 -24.27
CA ALA A 211 -30.84 -1.49 -23.46
C ALA A 211 -31.23 -2.80 -24.16
N GLN A 212 -31.45 -2.77 -25.48
CA GLN A 212 -31.71 -3.98 -26.27
C GLN A 212 -30.51 -4.91 -26.30
N LEU A 213 -29.29 -4.38 -26.46
CA LEU A 213 -28.07 -5.19 -26.40
C LEU A 213 -27.86 -5.79 -25.01
N GLU A 214 -28.16 -5.05 -23.95
CA GLU A 214 -28.09 -5.55 -22.57
C GLU A 214 -29.13 -6.66 -22.31
N LYS A 215 -30.36 -6.51 -22.85
CA LYS A 215 -31.40 -7.54 -22.80
C LYS A 215 -30.99 -8.80 -23.56
N LEU A 216 -30.47 -8.65 -24.78
CA LEU A 216 -29.95 -9.79 -25.57
C LEU A 216 -28.77 -10.46 -24.87
N GLN A 217 -27.87 -9.69 -24.27
CA GLN A 217 -26.75 -10.23 -23.50
C GLN A 217 -27.24 -11.00 -22.26
N ALA A 218 -28.25 -10.49 -21.56
CA ALA A 218 -28.88 -11.18 -20.44
C ALA A 218 -29.56 -12.48 -20.88
N GLU A 219 -30.29 -12.45 -21.99
CA GLU A 219 -30.98 -13.62 -22.56
C GLU A 219 -30.00 -14.69 -23.04
N ILE A 220 -28.92 -14.30 -23.73
CA ILE A 220 -27.81 -15.21 -24.09
C ILE A 220 -27.16 -15.79 -22.83
N SER A 221 -26.97 -14.99 -21.78
CA SER A 221 -26.38 -15.47 -20.52
C SER A 221 -27.31 -16.45 -19.77
N GLN A 222 -28.63 -16.23 -19.81
CA GLN A 222 -29.61 -17.13 -19.23
C GLN A 222 -29.71 -18.43 -20.04
N ALA A 223 -29.71 -18.35 -21.37
CA ALA A 223 -29.67 -19.52 -22.24
C ALA A 223 -28.40 -20.35 -22.00
N ALA A 224 -27.23 -19.72 -21.88
CA ALA A 224 -25.96 -20.38 -21.58
C ALA A 224 -25.90 -21.01 -20.17
N ARG A 225 -26.64 -20.46 -19.20
CA ARG A 225 -26.83 -21.07 -17.86
C ARG A 225 -27.76 -22.28 -17.93
N LYS A 226 -28.87 -22.18 -18.67
CA LYS A 226 -29.85 -23.27 -18.85
C LYS A 226 -29.24 -24.48 -19.59
N THR A 227 -28.29 -24.26 -20.48
CA THR A 227 -27.61 -25.34 -21.22
C THR A 227 -26.44 -25.97 -20.46
N GLY A 228 -26.08 -25.49 -19.26
CA GLY A 228 -24.94 -26.01 -18.47
C GLY A 228 -23.55 -25.77 -19.09
N ILE A 229 -23.48 -25.19 -20.29
CA ILE A 229 -22.21 -24.91 -20.99
C ILE A 229 -21.40 -23.86 -20.21
N HIS A 230 -22.07 -22.84 -19.65
CA HIS A 230 -21.39 -21.79 -18.90
C HIS A 230 -20.74 -22.29 -17.59
N THR A 231 -21.32 -23.29 -16.93
CA THR A 231 -20.76 -23.88 -15.70
C THR A 231 -19.57 -24.78 -16.04
N SER A 232 -19.69 -25.62 -17.08
CA SER A 232 -18.58 -26.46 -17.57
C SER A 232 -17.41 -25.65 -18.12
N THR A 233 -17.65 -24.58 -18.91
CA THR A 233 -16.58 -23.70 -19.40
C THR A 233 -15.89 -22.94 -18.27
N ARG A 234 -16.63 -22.48 -17.24
CA ARG A 234 -16.04 -21.79 -16.09
C ARG A 234 -15.22 -22.74 -15.22
N LEU A 235 -15.69 -23.97 -14.99
CA LEU A 235 -14.91 -25.00 -14.31
C LEU A 235 -13.66 -25.38 -15.10
N ALA A 236 -13.74 -25.47 -16.43
CA ALA A 236 -12.60 -25.74 -17.30
C ALA A 236 -11.55 -24.60 -17.36
N LEU A 237 -11.94 -23.36 -17.06
CA LEU A 237 -11.04 -22.22 -16.92
C LEU A 237 -10.37 -22.15 -15.53
N ILE A 238 -11.00 -22.74 -14.51
CA ILE A 238 -10.55 -22.72 -13.11
C ILE A 238 -9.67 -23.92 -12.78
N ALA A 239 -9.93 -25.08 -13.38
CA ALA A 239 -8.98 -26.19 -13.36
C ALA A 239 -7.65 -25.61 -13.86
N PRO A 240 -6.58 -25.62 -13.03
CA PRO A 240 -5.28 -25.25 -13.55
C PRO A 240 -5.01 -26.31 -14.62
N LYS A 241 -5.18 -25.93 -15.88
CA LYS A 241 -4.37 -26.48 -16.94
C LYS A 241 -2.96 -26.10 -16.54
N LYS A 242 -2.36 -26.93 -15.68
CA LYS A 242 -0.99 -27.33 -15.92
C LYS A 242 -1.09 -27.88 -17.33
N GLU A 243 -0.94 -26.99 -18.31
CA GLU A 243 -0.24 -27.35 -19.52
C GLU A 243 1.12 -27.82 -18.99
N LEU A 244 1.15 -29.08 -18.49
CA LEU A 244 2.24 -29.97 -18.82
C LEU A 244 2.41 -29.67 -20.30
N LYS A 245 3.54 -29.07 -20.66
CA LYS A 245 3.92 -29.06 -22.07
C LYS A 245 3.95 -30.53 -22.46
N GLU A 246 2.81 -31.01 -22.95
CA GLU A 246 2.64 -32.27 -23.65
C GLU A 246 3.47 -32.07 -24.91
N GLY A 247 4.76 -32.35 -24.80
CA GLY A 247 5.73 -31.91 -25.79
C GLY A 247 7.12 -32.44 -25.55
N ASP A 248 7.62 -32.38 -24.31
CA ASP A 248 8.97 -32.88 -24.00
C ASP A 248 8.92 -33.69 -22.70
N ILE A 249 8.26 -34.87 -22.69
CA ILE A 249 8.69 -35.91 -21.75
C ILE A 249 10.07 -36.31 -22.27
N PRO A 250 11.17 -35.98 -21.59
CA PRO A 250 12.48 -36.37 -22.07
C PRO A 250 12.53 -37.89 -22.14
N GLU A 251 13.17 -38.45 -23.16
CA GLU A 251 13.36 -39.90 -23.28
C GLU A 251 14.02 -40.49 -22.03
N ILE A 252 14.83 -39.67 -21.34
CA ILE A 252 15.55 -40.00 -20.12
C ILE A 252 15.35 -38.86 -19.12
N GLU A 253 14.83 -39.15 -17.92
CA GLU A 253 14.70 -38.15 -16.86
C GLU A 253 16.08 -37.69 -16.34
N TRP A 254 16.15 -36.49 -15.77
CA TRP A 254 17.42 -35.88 -15.35
C TRP A 254 18.21 -36.73 -14.34
N TRP A 255 17.55 -37.55 -13.53
CA TRP A 255 18.21 -38.46 -12.59
C TRP A 255 18.76 -39.72 -13.27
N ASP A 256 18.10 -40.22 -14.31
CA ASP A 256 18.58 -41.34 -15.13
C ASP A 256 19.76 -40.93 -16.03
N SER A 257 19.73 -39.70 -16.58
CA SER A 257 20.80 -39.18 -17.45
C SER A 257 22.18 -39.09 -16.78
N TYR A 258 22.21 -39.04 -15.46
CA TYR A 258 23.45 -39.03 -14.68
C TYR A 258 24.07 -40.42 -14.54
N ILE A 259 23.22 -41.47 -14.60
CA ILE A 259 23.58 -42.86 -14.34
C ILE A 259 23.90 -43.59 -15.65
N ILE A 260 23.17 -43.26 -16.72
CA ILE A 260 23.30 -43.90 -18.03
C ILE A 260 24.36 -43.16 -18.87
N PRO A 261 25.32 -43.86 -19.49
CA PRO A 261 26.29 -43.26 -20.41
C PRO A 261 25.61 -42.56 -21.61
N ASN A 262 26.18 -41.45 -22.08
CA ASN A 262 25.65 -40.70 -23.22
C ASN A 262 25.64 -41.58 -24.49
N GLY A 263 24.46 -41.82 -25.07
CA GLY A 263 24.29 -42.59 -26.32
C GLY A 263 23.73 -44.01 -26.14
N PHE A 264 23.09 -44.32 -25.02
CA PHE A 264 22.44 -45.61 -24.78
C PHE A 264 21.10 -45.71 -25.54
N ASP A 265 21.01 -46.62 -26.51
CA ASP A 265 19.74 -47.02 -27.13
C ASP A 265 19.07 -48.07 -26.22
N LEU A 266 17.83 -47.79 -25.77
CA LEU A 266 17.02 -48.65 -24.88
C LEU A 266 16.64 -50.02 -25.48
N THR A 267 17.15 -50.37 -26.67
CA THR A 267 16.69 -51.49 -27.49
C THR A 267 17.55 -52.74 -27.45
N GLU A 268 18.80 -52.69 -26.94
CA GLU A 268 19.67 -53.88 -26.88
C GLU A 268 20.10 -54.18 -25.44
N GLU A 269 19.89 -55.45 -25.04
CA GLU A 269 20.30 -56.16 -23.81
C GLU A 269 20.52 -55.36 -22.52
N ASN A 270 19.82 -55.76 -21.44
CA ASN A 270 19.98 -55.20 -20.09
C ASN A 270 21.46 -54.90 -19.77
N PRO A 271 21.83 -53.62 -19.54
CA PRO A 271 23.21 -53.24 -19.33
C PRO A 271 23.77 -53.96 -18.10
N LYS A 272 25.03 -54.36 -18.19
CA LYS A 272 25.70 -55.00 -17.05
C LYS A 272 25.89 -53.95 -15.97
N ARG A 273 25.95 -54.39 -14.70
CA ARG A 273 26.12 -53.49 -13.56
C ARG A 273 27.34 -52.55 -13.68
N GLU A 274 28.32 -52.95 -14.48
CA GLU A 274 29.56 -52.23 -14.76
C GLU A 274 29.39 -51.03 -15.70
N ASP A 275 28.27 -50.96 -16.43
CA ASP A 275 27.97 -49.92 -17.42
C ASP A 275 27.30 -48.69 -16.78
N TYR A 276 26.81 -48.81 -15.54
CA TYR A 276 26.19 -47.70 -14.81
C TYR A 276 27.24 -46.82 -14.14
N PHE A 277 27.26 -45.53 -14.50
CA PHE A 277 28.13 -44.55 -13.88
C PHE A 277 27.54 -44.07 -12.54
N GLY A 278 28.35 -44.00 -11.48
CA GLY A 278 27.92 -43.44 -10.19
C GLY A 278 27.16 -44.40 -9.25
N ILE A 279 26.81 -45.61 -9.68
CA ILE A 279 26.26 -46.64 -8.78
C ILE A 279 27.40 -47.42 -8.12
N THR A 280 27.54 -47.26 -6.80
CA THR A 280 28.53 -48.02 -6.00
C THR A 280 27.86 -48.66 -4.78
N ASN A 281 28.63 -49.39 -3.98
CA ASN A 281 28.20 -49.90 -2.67
C ASN A 281 28.30 -48.83 -1.56
N LEU A 282 28.68 -47.59 -1.88
CA LEU A 282 28.76 -46.49 -0.92
C LEU A 282 27.36 -45.90 -0.69
N VAL A 283 27.02 -45.73 0.59
CA VAL A 283 25.78 -45.07 1.01
C VAL A 283 26.13 -43.67 1.51
N GLU A 284 25.60 -42.64 0.84
CA GLU A 284 25.71 -41.27 1.29
C GLU A 284 24.66 -40.99 2.39
N HIS A 285 25.08 -40.33 3.46
CA HIS A 285 24.16 -39.75 4.43
C HIS A 285 23.95 -38.29 4.03
N PRO A 286 22.77 -37.92 3.51
CA PRO A 286 22.53 -36.56 3.02
C PRO A 286 22.70 -35.54 4.15
N ALA A 287 23.07 -34.32 3.78
CA ALA A 287 23.27 -33.24 4.74
C ALA A 287 22.06 -33.08 5.66
N GLN A 288 22.28 -33.21 6.97
CA GLN A 288 21.23 -33.03 7.97
C GLN A 288 20.82 -31.56 8.01
N LEU A 289 19.60 -31.26 7.58
CA LEU A 289 19.02 -29.92 7.69
C LEU A 289 18.32 -29.77 9.04
N ASN A 290 18.52 -28.62 9.68
CA ASN A 290 17.79 -28.29 10.90
C ASN A 290 16.29 -28.10 10.58
N PRO A 291 15.38 -28.58 11.45
CA PRO A 291 13.97 -28.32 11.29
C PRO A 291 13.71 -26.80 11.33
N PRO A 292 12.84 -26.26 10.45
CA PRO A 292 12.67 -24.81 10.30
C PRO A 292 12.03 -24.11 11.51
N VAL A 293 11.43 -24.88 12.43
CA VAL A 293 10.68 -24.37 13.59
C VAL A 293 11.49 -24.45 14.89
N ASP A 294 12.47 -25.35 14.95
CA ASP A 294 13.25 -25.57 16.16
C ASP A 294 14.37 -24.53 16.20
N ASN A 295 14.22 -23.57 17.10
CA ASN A 295 15.27 -22.60 17.38
C ASN A 295 16.07 -23.19 18.54
N ASP A 296 17.40 -23.17 18.46
CA ASP A 296 18.31 -23.68 19.51
C ASP A 296 18.12 -23.00 20.89
N THR A 297 17.22 -22.02 20.99
CA THR A 297 16.80 -21.46 22.27
C THR A 297 16.08 -22.52 23.12
N PRO A 298 16.60 -22.86 24.31
CA PRO A 298 15.96 -23.83 25.17
C PRO A 298 14.56 -23.37 25.56
N VAL A 299 13.57 -24.24 25.42
CA VAL A 299 12.18 -23.96 25.78
C VAL A 299 12.10 -23.65 27.27
N THR A 300 11.82 -22.38 27.61
CA THR A 300 11.68 -21.98 29.01
C THR A 300 10.38 -22.51 29.58
N LEU A 301 10.45 -23.46 30.51
CA LEU A 301 9.29 -23.95 31.24
C LEU A 301 8.89 -22.96 32.34
N GLY A 302 7.63 -22.57 32.34
CA GLY A 302 7.08 -21.72 33.41
C GLY A 302 7.09 -22.46 34.74
N VAL A 303 7.73 -21.89 35.76
CA VAL A 303 7.76 -22.49 37.10
C VAL A 303 6.46 -22.16 37.82
N TYR A 304 5.69 -23.20 38.14
CA TYR A 304 4.45 -23.08 38.93
C TYR A 304 4.70 -23.48 40.38
N LEU A 305 4.35 -22.59 41.31
CA LEU A 305 4.43 -22.87 42.74
C LEU A 305 3.06 -23.25 43.29
N THR A 306 3.03 -24.23 44.18
CA THR A 306 1.84 -24.56 44.98
C THR A 306 1.45 -23.39 45.88
N LYS A 307 0.21 -23.35 46.34
CA LYS A 307 -0.25 -22.29 47.27
C LYS A 307 0.53 -22.30 48.60
N LYS A 308 1.03 -23.46 49.05
CA LYS A 308 1.87 -23.58 50.25
C LYS A 308 3.24 -22.95 50.03
N GLU A 309 3.89 -23.21 48.90
CA GLU A 309 5.17 -22.61 48.54
C GLU A 309 5.04 -21.10 48.31
N GLN A 310 3.98 -20.65 47.63
CA GLN A 310 3.69 -19.22 47.48
C GLN A 310 3.54 -18.54 48.85
N LYS A 311 2.86 -19.16 49.81
CA LYS A 311 2.77 -18.65 51.18
C LYS A 311 4.14 -18.65 51.88
N LYS A 312 4.95 -19.69 51.72
CA LYS A 312 6.31 -19.78 52.30
C LYS A 312 7.23 -18.70 51.75
N LEU A 313 7.32 -18.56 50.42
CA LEU A 313 8.10 -17.53 49.73
C LEU A 313 7.69 -16.13 50.17
N ARG A 314 6.37 -15.82 50.16
CA ARG A 314 5.89 -14.51 50.64
C ARG A 314 6.24 -14.24 52.10
N ARG A 315 6.26 -15.24 52.97
CA ARG A 315 6.64 -15.09 54.39
C ARG A 315 8.15 -14.85 54.53
N GLN A 316 8.98 -15.58 53.79
CA GLN A 316 10.44 -15.39 53.78
C GLN A 316 10.81 -14.01 53.24
N THR A 317 10.32 -13.61 52.06
CA THR A 317 10.59 -12.28 51.48
C THR A 317 10.13 -11.14 52.40
N ARG A 318 9.01 -11.31 53.11
CA ARG A 318 8.55 -10.32 54.11
C ARG A 318 9.48 -10.27 55.33
N ARG A 319 9.95 -11.42 55.81
CA ARG A 319 10.88 -11.50 56.95
C ARG A 319 12.23 -10.88 56.61
N GLU A 320 12.75 -11.16 55.42
CA GLU A 320 13.99 -10.59 54.90
C GLU A 320 13.88 -9.07 54.74
N ALA A 321 12.81 -8.57 54.11
CA ALA A 321 12.57 -7.13 53.98
C ALA A 321 12.43 -6.42 55.34
N GLN A 322 11.82 -7.07 56.34
CA GLN A 322 11.74 -6.55 57.71
C GLN A 322 13.12 -6.56 58.40
N LYS A 323 13.91 -7.61 58.20
CA LYS A 323 15.26 -7.72 58.74
C LYS A 323 16.18 -6.64 58.14
N GLU A 324 16.12 -6.44 56.83
CA GLU A 324 16.87 -5.38 56.13
C GLU A 324 16.46 -3.98 56.63
N LEU A 325 15.17 -3.74 56.86
CA LEU A 325 14.71 -2.46 57.44
C LEU A 325 15.23 -2.26 58.87
N GLN A 326 15.20 -3.30 59.71
CA GLN A 326 15.76 -3.25 61.06
C GLN A 326 17.27 -3.03 61.05
N GLU A 327 18.00 -3.65 60.12
CA GLU A 327 19.43 -3.46 59.94
C GLU A 327 19.74 -2.02 59.49
N LYS A 328 18.97 -1.45 58.57
CA LYS A 328 19.10 -0.03 58.18
C LYS A 328 18.85 0.93 59.34
N VAL A 329 17.90 0.63 60.21
CA VAL A 329 17.65 1.39 61.44
C VAL A 329 18.79 1.21 62.43
N ARG A 330 19.30 -0.02 62.62
CA ARG A 330 20.42 -0.32 63.51
C ARG A 330 21.71 0.39 63.08
N LEU A 331 21.93 0.52 61.78
CA LEU A 331 23.05 1.26 61.19
C LEU A 331 22.83 2.78 61.19
N GLY A 332 21.63 3.27 61.57
CA GLY A 332 21.31 4.70 61.61
C GLY A 332 21.06 5.35 60.25
N LEU A 333 20.96 4.59 59.15
CA LEU A 333 20.68 5.13 57.81
C LEU A 333 19.23 5.62 57.69
N THR A 334 18.31 5.03 58.43
CA THR A 334 16.90 5.42 58.45
C THR A 334 16.42 5.57 59.89
N PRO A 335 15.73 6.66 60.24
CA PRO A 335 15.14 6.80 61.56
C PRO A 335 14.06 5.72 61.80
N PRO A 336 13.87 5.27 63.05
CA PRO A 336 12.79 4.36 63.39
C PRO A 336 11.43 4.91 62.94
N PRO A 337 10.54 4.07 62.38
CA PRO A 337 9.22 4.53 61.94
C PRO A 337 8.38 4.99 63.14
N GLU A 338 7.74 6.15 63.02
CA GLU A 338 6.86 6.70 64.04
C GLU A 338 5.68 5.75 64.37
N PRO A 339 5.22 5.71 65.64
CA PRO A 339 4.10 4.86 66.04
C PRO A 339 2.82 5.24 65.30
N LYS A 340 2.07 4.24 64.85
CA LYS A 340 0.84 4.46 64.09
C LYS A 340 -0.30 4.94 65.00
N VAL A 341 -0.46 6.24 65.14
CA VAL A 341 -1.61 6.83 65.85
C VAL A 341 -2.85 6.84 64.93
N ARG A 342 -4.01 6.45 65.45
CA ARG A 342 -5.32 6.63 64.77
C ARG A 342 -6.13 7.58 65.63
N ILE A 343 -7.10 8.29 65.06
CA ILE A 343 -8.03 9.13 65.83
C ILE A 343 -8.70 8.31 66.95
N SER A 344 -9.07 7.05 66.68
CA SER A 344 -9.61 6.11 67.67
C SER A 344 -8.65 5.76 68.82
N ASN A 345 -7.33 5.86 68.59
CA ASN A 345 -6.30 5.50 69.56
C ASN A 345 -5.62 6.75 70.16
N LEU A 346 -6.06 7.95 69.79
CA LEU A 346 -5.44 9.23 70.15
C LEU A 346 -5.36 9.39 71.67
N MET A 347 -6.49 9.28 72.37
CA MET A 347 -6.55 9.46 73.83
C MET A 347 -5.76 8.39 74.61
N ARG A 348 -5.60 7.19 74.02
CA ARG A 348 -4.84 6.11 74.66
C ARG A 348 -3.32 6.27 74.49
N VAL A 349 -2.87 6.85 73.38
CA VAL A 349 -1.45 6.96 73.02
C VAL A 349 -0.83 8.29 73.44
N LEU A 350 -1.59 9.38 73.34
CA LEU A 350 -1.14 10.75 73.64
C LEU A 350 -1.98 11.39 74.75
N GLY A 351 -2.50 10.61 75.71
CA GLY A 351 -3.50 11.07 76.68
C GLY A 351 -3.10 12.32 77.48
N THR A 352 -1.84 12.43 77.90
CA THR A 352 -1.33 13.60 78.64
C THR A 352 -1.22 14.86 77.78
N GLU A 353 -0.76 14.74 76.54
CA GLU A 353 -0.65 15.85 75.58
C GLU A 353 -2.01 16.22 74.96
N ALA A 354 -2.90 15.24 74.80
CA ALA A 354 -4.23 15.42 74.23
C ALA A 354 -5.18 16.15 75.18
N VAL A 355 -4.96 16.06 76.50
CA VAL A 355 -5.72 16.81 77.51
C VAL A 355 -5.30 18.28 77.54
N GLN A 356 -4.04 18.60 77.22
CA GLN A 356 -3.54 19.97 77.18
C GLN A 356 -4.04 20.72 75.94
N ASP A 357 -3.86 20.16 74.73
CA ASP A 357 -4.25 20.80 73.46
C ASP A 357 -4.94 19.79 72.50
N PRO A 358 -6.25 19.49 72.66
CA PRO A 358 -6.92 18.45 71.88
C PRO A 358 -6.90 18.71 70.36
N THR A 359 -7.07 19.98 69.95
CA THR A 359 -7.09 20.37 68.53
C THR A 359 -5.73 20.19 67.85
N LYS A 360 -4.63 20.47 68.57
CA LYS A 360 -3.26 20.38 68.05
C LYS A 360 -2.86 18.92 67.84
N VAL A 361 -3.16 18.06 68.80
CA VAL A 361 -2.88 16.62 68.69
C VAL A 361 -3.77 15.96 67.62
N GLU A 362 -5.03 16.38 67.48
CA GLU A 362 -5.92 15.89 66.42
C GLU A 362 -5.40 16.30 65.04
N ALA A 363 -5.00 17.57 64.87
CA ALA A 363 -4.41 18.06 63.63
C ALA A 363 -3.12 17.32 63.28
N HIS A 364 -2.25 17.05 64.26
CA HIS A 364 -1.02 16.29 64.06
C HIS A 364 -1.31 14.83 63.64
N VAL A 365 -2.27 14.16 64.28
CA VAL A 365 -2.65 12.78 63.92
C VAL A 365 -3.35 12.73 62.55
N ARG A 366 -4.18 13.72 62.22
CA ARG A 366 -4.79 13.85 60.89
C ARG A 366 -3.71 14.09 59.83
N ALA A 367 -2.71 14.93 60.11
CA ALA A 367 -1.56 15.13 59.23
C ALA A 367 -0.73 13.85 59.06
N GLN A 368 -0.47 13.08 60.12
CA GLN A 368 0.20 11.78 60.02
C GLN A 368 -0.63 10.76 59.23
N MET A 369 -1.95 10.73 59.41
CA MET A 369 -2.85 9.86 58.65
C MET A 369 -2.85 10.25 57.17
N ALA A 370 -2.93 11.55 56.87
CA ALA A 370 -2.84 12.07 55.51
C ALA A 370 -1.46 11.78 54.89
N LYS A 371 -0.36 11.92 55.64
CA LYS A 371 0.99 11.55 55.20
C LYS A 371 1.09 10.06 54.88
N ARG A 372 0.47 9.19 55.67
CA ARG A 372 0.39 7.73 55.40
C ARG A 372 -0.44 7.41 54.16
N GLN A 373 -1.59 8.06 53.99
CA GLN A 373 -2.44 7.90 52.80
C GLN A 373 -1.71 8.39 51.55
N LYS A 374 -1.12 9.58 51.61
CA LYS A 374 -0.30 10.18 50.56
C LYS A 374 0.88 9.29 50.19
N ALA A 375 1.65 8.79 51.16
CA ALA A 375 2.76 7.87 50.88
C ALA A 375 2.29 6.55 50.22
N HIS A 376 1.12 6.02 50.61
CA HIS A 376 0.53 4.85 49.96
C HIS A 376 0.08 5.16 48.52
N GLU A 377 -0.57 6.30 48.30
CA GLU A 377 -1.00 6.75 46.97
C GLU A 377 0.20 7.05 46.06
N GLU A 378 1.23 7.72 46.57
CA GLU A 378 2.50 7.98 45.88
C GLU A 378 3.20 6.68 45.51
N ALA A 379 3.28 5.71 46.43
CA ALA A 379 3.85 4.39 46.13
C ALA A 379 3.04 3.64 45.05
N ASN A 380 1.71 3.78 45.06
CA ASN A 380 0.85 3.18 44.03
C ASN A 380 0.98 3.92 42.69
N ALA A 381 1.06 5.24 42.71
CA ALA A 381 1.27 6.07 41.53
C ALA A 381 2.64 5.78 40.89
N ALA A 382 3.69 5.65 41.69
CA ALA A 382 5.02 5.28 41.22
C ALA A 382 5.06 3.86 40.62
N ARG A 383 4.30 2.90 41.16
CA ARG A 383 4.17 1.54 40.59
C ARG A 383 3.24 1.48 39.39
N LYS A 384 2.35 2.45 39.21
CA LYS A 384 1.38 2.48 38.12
C LYS A 384 2.13 2.75 36.82
N LEU A 385 2.07 1.80 35.91
CA LEU A 385 2.66 1.93 34.58
C LEU A 385 2.17 3.23 33.92
N THR A 386 3.12 4.00 33.39
CA THR A 386 2.79 5.18 32.58
C THR A 386 1.94 4.77 31.39
N ALA A 387 1.19 5.71 30.80
CA ALA A 387 0.35 5.40 29.63
C ALA A 387 1.16 4.77 28.49
N GLU A 388 2.38 5.25 28.28
CA GLU A 388 3.33 4.73 27.30
C GLU A 388 3.81 3.32 27.64
N GLN A 389 4.21 3.06 28.89
CA GLN A 389 4.60 1.71 29.33
C GLN A 389 3.43 0.71 29.20
N ARG A 390 2.20 1.14 29.48
CA ARG A 390 1.00 0.32 29.24
C ARG A 390 0.80 0.02 27.76
N LYS A 391 0.98 1.01 26.89
CA LYS A 391 0.92 0.85 25.43
C LYS A 391 1.98 -0.16 24.97
N VAL A 392 3.24 0.00 25.39
CA VAL A 392 4.34 -0.92 25.04
C VAL A 392 4.06 -2.35 25.52
N LYS A 393 3.61 -2.53 26.77
CA LYS A 393 3.22 -3.86 27.27
C LYS A 393 2.05 -4.46 26.48
N LYS A 394 1.08 -3.65 26.07
CA LYS A 394 -0.04 -4.10 25.22
C LYS A 394 0.43 -4.48 23.82
N ILE A 395 1.32 -3.70 23.23
CA ILE A 395 1.94 -4.00 21.93
C ILE A 395 2.74 -5.30 22.02
N LYS A 396 3.61 -5.47 23.02
CA LYS A 396 4.37 -6.72 23.24
C LYS A 396 3.45 -7.94 23.46
N LYS A 397 2.27 -7.75 24.05
CA LYS A 397 1.27 -8.82 24.21
C LYS A 397 0.56 -9.18 22.90
N LEU A 398 0.38 -8.22 22.00
CA LEU A 398 -0.34 -8.41 20.73
C LEU A 398 0.58 -8.84 19.59
N LYS A 399 1.78 -8.27 19.55
CA LYS A 399 2.86 -8.65 18.64
C LYS A 399 3.45 -9.95 19.17
N GLU A 400 2.85 -11.06 18.75
CA GLU A 400 3.36 -12.39 19.03
C GLU A 400 4.65 -12.62 18.26
N ASP A 401 5.46 -13.54 18.78
CA ASP A 401 6.60 -14.03 18.03
C ASP A 401 6.08 -14.93 16.90
N ILE A 402 6.39 -14.53 15.66
CA ILE A 402 6.08 -15.25 14.42
C ILE A 402 7.33 -15.95 13.86
N SER A 403 8.43 -16.00 14.64
CA SER A 403 9.69 -16.61 14.23
C SER A 403 9.59 -18.13 14.02
N GLN A 404 8.63 -18.80 14.66
CA GLN A 404 8.39 -20.24 14.53
C GLN A 404 7.45 -20.59 13.36
N GLY A 405 7.04 -19.60 12.58
CA GLY A 405 6.05 -19.72 11.52
C GLY A 405 4.88 -18.76 11.69
N VAL A 406 4.23 -18.45 10.59
CA VAL A 406 3.07 -17.57 10.54
C VAL A 406 1.79 -18.37 10.34
N HIS A 407 0.78 -18.11 11.16
CA HIS A 407 -0.55 -18.66 10.94
C HIS A 407 -1.30 -17.81 9.92
N ILE A 408 -1.95 -18.47 8.98
CA ILE A 408 -2.68 -17.84 7.88
C ILE A 408 -4.14 -18.28 7.93
N SER A 409 -5.03 -17.35 7.65
CA SER A 409 -6.46 -17.62 7.46
C SER A 409 -6.94 -16.92 6.20
N VAL A 410 -7.62 -17.68 5.34
CA VAL A 410 -8.21 -17.20 4.09
C VAL A 410 -9.72 -17.25 4.25
N TYR A 411 -10.38 -16.11 4.11
CA TYR A 411 -11.82 -16.00 4.14
C TYR A 411 -12.34 -15.59 2.76
N ARG A 412 -13.50 -16.11 2.38
CA ARG A 412 -14.27 -15.56 1.25
C ARG A 412 -15.54 -14.91 1.75
N VAL A 413 -15.86 -13.76 1.15
CA VAL A 413 -17.09 -12.99 1.41
C VAL A 413 -17.74 -12.66 0.08
N ARG A 414 -19.03 -12.95 -0.08
CA ARG A 414 -19.74 -12.68 -1.34
C ARG A 414 -19.78 -11.19 -1.68
N ASN A 415 -20.17 -10.36 -0.72
CA ASN A 415 -20.27 -8.91 -0.89
C ASN A 415 -19.59 -8.17 0.27
N LEU A 416 -18.52 -7.44 -0.06
CA LEU A 416 -17.81 -6.56 0.85
C LEU A 416 -17.89 -5.10 0.38
N SER A 417 -19.05 -4.61 -0.05
CA SER A 417 -19.20 -3.20 -0.46
C SER A 417 -19.34 -2.24 0.72
N ASN A 418 -19.85 -2.73 1.86
CA ASN A 418 -20.15 -1.91 3.04
C ASN A 418 -18.87 -1.29 3.66
N PRO A 419 -18.75 0.06 3.74
CA PRO A 419 -17.58 0.75 4.29
C PRO A 419 -17.30 0.41 5.76
N ALA A 420 -18.34 0.25 6.58
CA ALA A 420 -18.16 -0.08 8.00
C ALA A 420 -17.57 -1.48 8.21
N LYS A 421 -17.96 -2.45 7.37
CA LYS A 421 -17.40 -3.81 7.41
C LYS A 421 -15.95 -3.81 6.91
N LYS A 422 -15.64 -3.07 5.84
CA LYS A 422 -14.26 -2.86 5.36
C LYS A 422 -13.37 -2.26 6.45
N PHE A 423 -13.81 -1.18 7.08
CA PHE A 423 -13.08 -0.54 8.17
C PHE A 423 -12.85 -1.49 9.35
N LYS A 424 -13.85 -2.31 9.73
CA LYS A 424 -13.68 -3.31 10.79
C LYS A 424 -12.57 -4.31 10.44
N ILE A 425 -12.52 -4.81 9.20
CA ILE A 425 -11.47 -5.72 8.74
C ILE A 425 -10.10 -5.05 8.83
N GLU A 426 -9.95 -3.87 8.24
CA GLU A 426 -8.70 -3.12 8.18
C GLU A 426 -8.18 -2.77 9.58
N ALA A 427 -9.02 -2.11 10.38
CA ALA A 427 -8.63 -1.60 11.68
C ALA A 427 -8.32 -2.72 12.66
N ASN A 428 -9.09 -3.83 12.64
CA ASN A 428 -8.79 -4.96 13.53
C ASN A 428 -7.55 -5.73 13.07
N ALA A 429 -7.31 -5.86 11.77
CA ALA A 429 -6.08 -6.46 11.26
C ALA A 429 -4.85 -5.65 11.72
N GLY A 430 -4.86 -4.33 11.51
CA GLY A 430 -3.79 -3.43 11.94
C GLY A 430 -3.60 -3.40 13.47
N GLN A 431 -4.68 -3.30 14.25
CA GLN A 431 -4.62 -3.29 15.72
C GLN A 431 -4.10 -4.61 16.31
N LEU A 432 -4.31 -5.73 15.63
CA LEU A 432 -3.82 -7.05 16.04
C LEU A 432 -2.44 -7.38 15.45
N TYR A 433 -1.80 -6.44 14.72
CA TYR A 433 -0.53 -6.66 14.02
C TYR A 433 -0.57 -7.80 13.00
N LEU A 434 -1.75 -8.06 12.46
CA LEU A 434 -1.96 -8.98 11.35
C LEU A 434 -1.62 -8.29 10.03
N THR A 435 -1.03 -9.06 9.12
CA THR A 435 -0.73 -8.65 7.74
C THR A 435 -1.68 -9.36 6.80
N GLY A 436 -1.71 -8.95 5.53
CA GLY A 436 -2.54 -9.62 4.55
C GLY A 436 -3.03 -8.69 3.44
N VAL A 437 -4.04 -9.18 2.73
CA VAL A 437 -4.67 -8.45 1.64
C VAL A 437 -6.16 -8.76 1.59
N VAL A 438 -6.95 -7.75 1.19
CA VAL A 438 -8.34 -7.93 0.77
C VAL A 438 -8.42 -7.68 -0.72
N VAL A 439 -8.69 -8.72 -1.49
CA VAL A 439 -8.99 -8.57 -2.92
C VAL A 439 -10.49 -8.51 -3.12
N LEU A 440 -10.94 -7.41 -3.72
CA LEU A 440 -12.33 -7.18 -4.06
C LEU A 440 -12.57 -7.58 -5.52
N HIS A 441 -13.41 -8.59 -5.72
CA HIS A 441 -13.85 -9.06 -7.03
C HIS A 441 -15.37 -9.31 -7.00
N LYS A 442 -16.00 -9.35 -8.18
CA LYS A 442 -17.44 -9.58 -8.31
C LYS A 442 -17.80 -10.94 -7.69
N ASP A 443 -18.75 -10.92 -6.77
CA ASP A 443 -19.32 -12.08 -6.04
C ASP A 443 -18.35 -12.93 -5.19
N VAL A 444 -17.04 -12.64 -5.23
CA VAL A 444 -15.99 -13.35 -4.49
C VAL A 444 -14.96 -12.35 -4.00
N ASN A 445 -15.05 -11.95 -2.74
CA ASN A 445 -14.02 -11.13 -2.09
C ASN A 445 -13.15 -12.03 -1.22
N VAL A 446 -11.84 -12.01 -1.42
CA VAL A 446 -10.91 -12.87 -0.69
C VAL A 446 -10.15 -12.02 0.33
N VAL A 447 -10.18 -12.43 1.58
CA VAL A 447 -9.51 -11.79 2.70
C VAL A 447 -8.46 -12.77 3.21
N VAL A 448 -7.19 -12.51 2.92
CA VAL A 448 -6.07 -13.28 3.44
C VAL A 448 -5.48 -12.53 4.61
N VAL A 449 -5.25 -13.23 5.72
CA VAL A 449 -4.74 -12.67 6.97
C VAL A 449 -3.64 -13.56 7.50
N GLU A 450 -2.50 -12.97 7.86
CA GLU A 450 -1.32 -13.66 8.36
C GLU A 450 -0.85 -13.04 9.68
N GLY A 451 -0.51 -13.87 10.65
CA GLY A 451 0.08 -13.44 11.91
C GLY A 451 0.08 -14.51 12.99
N GLY A 452 0.16 -14.09 14.25
CA GLY A 452 0.23 -15.02 15.39
C GLY A 452 -1.11 -15.73 15.67
N PRO A 453 -1.08 -16.93 16.28
CA PRO A 453 -2.26 -17.75 16.49
C PRO A 453 -3.31 -17.10 17.42
N LYS A 454 -2.90 -16.33 18.45
CA LYS A 454 -3.89 -15.65 19.32
C LYS A 454 -4.54 -14.47 18.61
N ALA A 455 -3.80 -13.80 17.72
CA ALA A 455 -4.35 -12.74 16.88
C ALA A 455 -5.32 -13.33 15.85
N GLN A 456 -4.96 -14.43 15.20
CA GLN A 456 -5.83 -15.16 14.27
C GLN A 456 -7.14 -15.61 14.94
N LYS A 457 -7.10 -16.20 16.14
CA LYS A 457 -8.32 -16.60 16.86
C LYS A 457 -9.28 -15.44 17.12
N LYS A 458 -8.76 -14.25 17.45
CA LYS A 458 -9.56 -13.02 17.62
C LYS A 458 -10.14 -12.54 16.30
N PHE A 459 -9.37 -12.62 15.22
CA PHE A 459 -9.78 -12.21 13.89
C PHE A 459 -10.83 -13.17 13.30
N LYS A 460 -10.66 -14.47 13.47
CA LYS A 460 -11.67 -15.50 13.14
C LYS A 460 -12.99 -15.24 13.86
N ARG A 461 -12.94 -14.93 15.17
CA ARG A 461 -14.16 -14.55 15.93
C ARG A 461 -14.79 -13.25 15.41
N LEU A 462 -13.98 -12.29 14.96
CA LEU A 462 -14.47 -11.08 14.31
C LEU A 462 -15.22 -11.41 13.01
N MET A 463 -14.56 -12.12 12.10
CA MET A 463 -15.09 -12.42 10.77
C MET A 463 -16.31 -13.33 10.82
N LEU A 464 -16.31 -14.40 11.61
CA LEU A 464 -17.39 -15.40 11.55
C LEU A 464 -18.57 -15.10 12.47
N HIS A 465 -18.39 -14.32 13.54
CA HIS A 465 -19.44 -14.17 14.57
C HIS A 465 -19.82 -12.72 14.91
N ARG A 466 -18.84 -11.80 14.95
CA ARG A 466 -19.08 -10.40 15.37
C ARG A 466 -19.56 -9.52 14.22
N ILE A 467 -19.08 -9.75 13.00
CA ILE A 467 -19.60 -9.08 11.82
C ILE A 467 -20.85 -9.84 11.35
N LYS A 468 -21.99 -9.15 11.32
CA LYS A 468 -23.23 -9.65 10.71
C LYS A 468 -23.16 -9.34 9.22
N TRP A 469 -23.10 -10.37 8.38
CA TRP A 469 -22.80 -10.24 6.95
C TRP A 469 -24.05 -10.02 6.10
N ASP A 470 -25.13 -10.65 6.52
CA ASP A 470 -26.52 -10.57 6.06
C ASP A 470 -27.13 -9.18 6.22
N GLU A 471 -26.79 -8.45 7.29
CA GLU A 471 -27.24 -7.07 7.50
C GLU A 471 -26.64 -6.13 6.43
N GLN A 472 -27.37 -5.91 5.32
CA GLN A 472 -27.14 -4.75 4.47
C GLN A 472 -27.63 -3.53 5.25
N THR A 473 -26.78 -2.49 5.32
CA THR A 473 -27.14 -1.25 6.00
C THR A 473 -28.32 -0.62 5.28
N SER A 474 -29.52 -0.77 5.84
CA SER A 474 -30.75 -0.10 5.43
C SER A 474 -30.75 1.41 5.68
N ASN A 475 -29.62 2.00 6.08
CA ASN A 475 -29.47 3.43 6.31
C ASN A 475 -28.94 4.16 5.08
N THR A 476 -29.64 4.10 3.96
CA THR A 476 -29.57 5.17 2.96
C THR A 476 -30.98 5.48 2.49
N LYS A 477 -31.62 6.39 3.24
CA LYS A 477 -32.80 7.21 2.95
C LYS A 477 -34.00 6.48 2.31
N GLY A 478 -35.13 6.56 3.01
CA GLY A 478 -36.42 6.11 2.50
C GLY A 478 -36.67 6.59 1.07
N ASP A 479 -36.93 5.63 0.22
CA ASP A 479 -38.01 5.69 -0.74
C ASP A 479 -38.72 4.35 -0.60
N ASP A 480 -40.00 4.41 -0.25
CA ASP A 480 -40.93 3.31 -0.44
C ASP A 480 -41.02 3.04 -1.94
N ASP A 481 -40.59 1.86 -2.37
CA ASP A 481 -41.10 1.25 -3.60
C ASP A 481 -41.21 -0.25 -3.30
N GLU A 482 -42.40 -0.62 -2.83
CA GLU A 482 -42.96 -1.94 -3.03
C GLU A 482 -43.06 -2.22 -4.54
N GLU A 483 -43.02 -3.51 -4.90
CA GLU A 483 -43.22 -4.07 -6.25
C GLU A 483 -41.94 -4.39 -7.07
N SER A 484 -41.27 -5.48 -6.66
CA SER A 484 -40.76 -6.51 -7.59
C SER A 484 -40.41 -7.76 -6.76
N ASP A 485 -41.45 -8.44 -6.31
CA ASP A 485 -41.36 -9.84 -5.90
C ASP A 485 -41.25 -10.70 -7.17
N GLU A 486 -40.54 -11.83 -7.09
CA GLU A 486 -40.29 -12.82 -8.17
C GLU A 486 -39.03 -12.59 -9.05
N GLU A 487 -37.84 -12.87 -8.51
CA GLU A 487 -36.64 -13.45 -9.20
C GLU A 487 -35.32 -13.28 -8.42
N ALA A 488 -35.32 -12.74 -7.19
CA ALA A 488 -34.13 -12.69 -6.36
C ALA A 488 -34.31 -13.55 -5.11
N VAL A 489 -34.01 -14.85 -5.22
CA VAL A 489 -33.41 -15.58 -4.09
C VAL A 489 -32.14 -14.80 -3.75
N LYS A 490 -32.25 -13.79 -2.89
CA LYS A 490 -31.16 -12.92 -2.46
C LYS A 490 -30.09 -13.82 -1.87
N LYS A 491 -29.12 -14.18 -2.70
CA LYS A 491 -27.91 -14.92 -2.37
C LYS A 491 -27.33 -14.31 -1.10
N THR A 492 -27.62 -14.93 0.05
CA THR A 492 -27.30 -14.38 1.36
C THR A 492 -25.81 -14.07 1.44
N ASN A 493 -25.47 -12.87 1.93
CA ASN A 493 -24.09 -12.49 2.07
C ASN A 493 -23.52 -13.19 3.30
N LYS A 494 -22.67 -14.19 3.08
CA LYS A 494 -21.98 -14.90 4.15
C LYS A 494 -20.47 -14.77 4.00
N CYS A 495 -19.79 -14.84 5.13
CA CYS A 495 -18.35 -15.01 5.21
C CYS A 495 -18.08 -16.45 5.62
N VAL A 496 -17.22 -17.13 4.88
CA VAL A 496 -16.75 -18.48 5.24
C VAL A 496 -15.23 -18.50 5.33
N LEU A 497 -14.73 -19.35 6.21
CA LEU A 497 -13.31 -19.66 6.30
C LEU A 497 -13.02 -20.72 5.23
N VAL A 498 -12.21 -20.36 4.25
CA VAL A 498 -11.80 -21.24 3.15
C VAL A 498 -10.64 -22.11 3.59
N TRP A 499 -9.63 -21.50 4.19
CA TRP A 499 -8.42 -22.20 4.61
C TRP A 499 -7.85 -21.60 5.89
N GLU A 500 -7.32 -22.48 6.76
CA GLU A 500 -6.57 -22.11 7.96
C GLU A 500 -5.36 -23.03 8.07
N GLY A 501 -4.17 -22.45 8.15
CA GLY A 501 -2.93 -23.21 8.17
C GLY A 501 -1.74 -22.35 8.58
N THR A 502 -0.54 -22.85 8.29
CA THR A 502 0.73 -22.21 8.64
C THR A 502 1.64 -22.13 7.43
N ALA A 503 2.39 -21.03 7.31
CA ALA A 503 3.48 -20.89 6.37
C ALA A 503 4.78 -20.53 7.12
N LYS A 504 5.91 -20.67 6.43
CA LYS A 504 7.23 -20.37 6.98
C LYS A 504 7.36 -18.88 7.29
N ASP A 505 7.15 -18.05 6.28
CA ASP A 505 7.34 -16.60 6.33
C ASP A 505 6.06 -15.86 5.92
N ARG A 506 5.98 -14.56 6.24
CA ARG A 506 4.86 -13.71 5.81
C ARG A 506 5.00 -13.37 4.32
N SER A 507 3.95 -13.58 3.54
CA SER A 507 3.93 -13.19 2.13
C SER A 507 3.49 -11.74 1.94
N PHE A 508 2.64 -11.21 2.83
CA PHE A 508 2.04 -9.89 2.69
C PHE A 508 2.57 -8.87 3.73
N GLY A 509 2.54 -7.60 3.33
CA GLY A 509 2.75 -6.46 4.23
C GLY A 509 1.48 -6.07 4.99
N GLU A 510 1.38 -4.81 5.39
CA GLU A 510 0.18 -4.29 6.05
C GLU A 510 -1.10 -4.54 5.22
N MET A 511 -2.23 -4.70 5.92
CA MET A 511 -3.52 -5.02 5.33
C MET A 511 -3.94 -3.96 4.29
N LYS A 512 -4.00 -4.35 3.01
CA LYS A 512 -4.38 -3.45 1.91
C LYS A 512 -5.60 -3.97 1.16
N PHE A 513 -6.46 -3.06 0.73
CA PHE A 513 -7.56 -3.35 -0.18
C PHE A 513 -7.11 -3.18 -1.62
N LYS A 514 -7.23 -4.23 -2.41
CA LYS A 514 -6.98 -4.19 -3.85
C LYS A 514 -8.26 -4.52 -4.60
N GLN A 515 -8.70 -3.59 -5.44
CA GLN A 515 -9.83 -3.85 -6.33
C GLN A 515 -9.31 -4.46 -7.63
N CYS A 516 -9.79 -5.65 -7.95
CA CYS A 516 -9.45 -6.38 -9.17
C CYS A 516 -10.75 -6.69 -9.92
N PRO A 517 -11.05 -5.98 -11.02
CA PRO A 517 -12.28 -6.22 -11.78
C PRO A 517 -12.33 -7.56 -12.50
N THR A 518 -11.17 -8.17 -12.78
CA THR A 518 -11.03 -9.45 -13.47
C THR A 518 -10.31 -10.47 -12.59
N GLU A 519 -10.67 -11.75 -12.77
CA GLU A 519 -10.08 -12.87 -12.03
C GLU A 519 -8.57 -12.99 -12.30
N ASN A 520 -8.13 -12.74 -13.53
CA ASN A 520 -6.71 -12.80 -13.91
C ASN A 520 -5.87 -11.72 -13.19
N MET A 521 -6.39 -10.50 -13.05
CA MET A 521 -5.71 -9.45 -12.29
C MET A 521 -5.63 -9.76 -10.79
N ALA A 522 -6.67 -10.39 -10.23
CA ALA A 522 -6.65 -10.86 -8.85
C ALA A 522 -5.56 -11.94 -8.67
N ARG A 523 -5.53 -12.94 -9.55
CA ARG A 523 -4.53 -14.01 -9.53
C ARG A 523 -3.11 -13.48 -9.70
N GLU A 524 -2.88 -12.55 -10.62
CA GLU A 524 -1.57 -11.92 -10.82
C GLU A 524 -1.10 -11.15 -9.58
N HIS A 525 -2.02 -10.48 -8.88
CA HIS A 525 -1.71 -9.81 -7.62
C HIS A 525 -1.26 -10.81 -6.54
N PHE A 526 -1.95 -11.94 -6.39
CA PHE A 526 -1.54 -12.99 -5.46
C PHE A 526 -0.22 -13.66 -5.87
N LYS A 527 0.01 -13.86 -7.17
CA LYS A 527 1.25 -14.41 -7.72
C LYS A 527 2.47 -13.55 -7.41
N LYS A 528 2.32 -12.22 -7.36
CA LYS A 528 3.40 -11.29 -6.93
C LYS A 528 3.88 -11.55 -5.50
N HIS A 529 3.04 -12.17 -4.67
CA HIS A 529 3.33 -12.55 -3.29
C HIS A 529 3.55 -14.07 -3.12
N GLY A 530 3.63 -14.84 -4.21
CA GLY A 530 3.74 -16.31 -4.17
C GLY A 530 2.57 -17.00 -3.46
N ALA A 531 1.37 -16.43 -3.60
CA ALA A 531 0.19 -16.78 -2.84
C ALA A 531 -1.05 -17.03 -3.73
N GLU A 532 -0.85 -17.38 -5.00
CA GLU A 532 -1.91 -17.61 -6.00
C GLU A 532 -2.84 -18.76 -5.64
N HIS A 533 -2.34 -19.76 -4.92
CA HIS A 533 -3.11 -20.92 -4.47
C HIS A 533 -4.27 -20.52 -3.54
N TYR A 534 -4.13 -19.45 -2.75
CA TYR A 534 -5.23 -18.96 -1.91
C TYR A 534 -6.38 -18.39 -2.74
N TRP A 535 -6.07 -17.72 -3.85
CA TRP A 535 -7.07 -17.19 -4.76
C TRP A 535 -7.75 -18.31 -5.54
N ASP A 536 -6.95 -19.23 -6.10
CA ASP A 536 -7.46 -20.34 -6.90
C ASP A 536 -8.37 -21.26 -6.05
N LEU A 537 -8.02 -21.51 -4.79
CA LEU A 537 -8.86 -22.26 -3.83
C LEU A 537 -10.16 -21.52 -3.51
N ALA A 538 -10.09 -20.24 -3.15
CA ALA A 538 -11.29 -19.48 -2.79
C ALA A 538 -12.25 -19.30 -3.99
N LEU A 539 -11.70 -19.13 -5.20
CA LEU A 539 -12.45 -19.00 -6.43
C LEU A 539 -13.10 -20.34 -6.82
N SER A 540 -12.35 -21.44 -6.84
CA SER A 540 -12.88 -22.77 -7.19
C SER A 540 -14.03 -23.19 -6.29
N GLU A 541 -13.86 -23.10 -4.96
CA GLU A 541 -14.94 -23.42 -4.03
C GLU A 541 -16.16 -22.50 -4.16
N SER A 542 -15.96 -21.22 -4.52
CA SER A 542 -17.08 -20.30 -4.72
C SER A 542 -17.90 -20.62 -5.97
N VAL A 543 -17.24 -21.15 -7.00
CA VAL A 543 -17.90 -21.59 -8.24
C VAL A 543 -18.63 -22.90 -8.00
N LEU A 544 -18.02 -23.86 -7.29
CA LEU A 544 -18.67 -25.11 -6.88
C LEU A 544 -19.93 -24.84 -6.03
N GLU A 545 -19.85 -23.96 -5.03
CA GLU A 545 -21.01 -23.56 -4.22
C GLU A 545 -22.09 -22.78 -4.99
N SER A 546 -21.77 -22.30 -6.20
CA SER A 546 -22.74 -21.65 -7.08
C SER A 546 -23.38 -22.60 -8.08
N THR A 547 -22.80 -23.80 -8.25
CA THR A 547 -23.31 -24.85 -9.13
C THR A 547 -24.13 -25.91 -8.40
N ASP A 548 -23.80 -26.17 -7.13
CA ASP A 548 -24.64 -26.91 -6.18
C ASP A 548 -25.84 -26.05 -5.73
#